data_AF-B7J604-F1
#
_entry.id   AF-B7J604-F1
#
_cell.length_a   1.000
_cell.length_b   1.000
_cell.length_c   1.000
_cell.angle_alpha   90.00
_cell.angle_beta   90.00
_cell.angle_gamma   90.00
#
_symmetry.space_group_name_H-M   'P 1'
#
loop_
_entity.id
_entity.type
_entity.pdbx_description
1 polymer ?
#
loop_
_entity_poly.entity_id
_entity_poly.type
_entity_poly.pdbx_seq_one_letter_code
_entity_poly.pdbx_strand_id
1 'polypeptide(L)' 'MSALDAFDGQHIQAIAILWILLGGLVGVLAGAVSGALICGKKLGDNKLAAMMGGMYGAMPVIPGLVLGTIILVLI' A
#
# COMPACT_ATOMS: atom_id res chain seq x y z
N MET A 1 13.31 22.75 -22.06
CA MET A 1 12.25 21.77 -21.83
C MET A 1 12.37 21.36 -20.37
N SER A 2 11.47 21.86 -19.54
CA SER A 2 11.53 21.70 -18.09
C SER A 2 11.30 20.23 -17.74
N ALA A 3 11.87 19.72 -16.65
CA ALA A 3 11.54 18.38 -16.14
C ALA A 3 10.02 18.22 -15.86
N LEU A 4 9.29 19.32 -15.74
CA LEU A 4 7.82 19.38 -15.68
C LEU A 4 7.13 18.98 -16.99
N ASP A 5 7.74 19.21 -18.16
CA ASP A 5 7.15 18.89 -19.47
C ASP A 5 7.18 17.38 -19.79
N ALA A 6 8.00 16.61 -19.05
CA ALA A 6 8.03 15.15 -19.14
C ALA A 6 6.85 14.48 -18.39
N PHE A 7 6.09 15.28 -17.63
CA PHE A 7 4.94 14.84 -16.87
C PHE A 7 3.65 15.30 -17.54
N ASP A 8 3.38 14.78 -18.74
CA ASP A 8 2.05 14.86 -19.33
C ASP A 8 1.03 14.27 -18.33
N GLY A 9 -0.05 15.00 -18.04
CA GLY A 9 -0.92 14.71 -16.88
C GLY A 9 -1.51 13.29 -16.88
N GLN A 10 -1.66 12.70 -18.06
CA GLN A 10 -2.12 11.33 -18.25
C GLN A 10 -1.06 10.27 -17.84
N HIS A 11 0.23 10.54 -18.07
CA HIS A 11 1.32 9.63 -17.67
C HIS A 11 1.52 9.62 -16.15
N ILE A 12 1.38 10.77 -15.49
CA ILE A 12 1.42 10.86 -14.02
C ILE A 12 0.32 10.03 -13.36
N GLN A 13 -0.91 10.12 -13.88
CA GLN A 13 -2.04 9.39 -13.32
C GLN A 13 -1.85 7.88 -13.44
N ALA A 14 -1.37 7.40 -14.59
CA ALA A 14 -1.08 5.99 -14.79
C ALA A 14 0.01 5.46 -13.84
N ILE A 15 1.09 6.24 -13.64
CA ILE A 15 2.17 5.88 -12.71
C ILE A 15 1.67 5.85 -11.27
N ALA A 16 0.87 6.84 -10.85
CA ALA A 16 0.29 6.89 -9.51
C ALA A 16 -0.63 5.69 -9.25
N ILE A 17 -1.51 5.36 -10.20
CA ILE A 17 -2.40 4.18 -10.10
C ILE A 17 -1.58 2.89 -10.02
N LEU A 18 -0.53 2.76 -10.83
CA LEU A 18 0.35 1.59 -10.80
C LEU A 18 1.00 1.42 -9.43
N TRP A 19 1.52 2.50 -8.85
CA TRP A 19 2.13 2.49 -7.52
C TRP A 19 1.13 2.22 -6.39
N ILE A 20 -0.11 2.69 -6.51
CA ILE A 20 -1.20 2.35 -5.58
C ILE A 20 -1.48 0.85 -5.60
N LEU A 21 -1.60 0.27 -6.80
CA LEU A 21 -1.88 -1.15 -6.96
C LEU A 21 -0.73 -2.01 -6.43
N LEU A 22 0.52 -1.65 -6.76
CA LEU A 22 1.71 -2.35 -6.27
C LEU A 22 1.86 -2.21 -4.75
N GLY A 23 1.66 -1.01 -4.21
CA GLY A 23 1.69 -0.75 -2.77
C GLY A 23 0.58 -1.51 -2.03
N GLY A 24 -0.61 -1.57 -2.60
CA GLY A 24 -1.74 -2.39 -2.13
C GLY A 24 -1.38 -3.87 -2.06
N LEU A 25 -0.83 -4.42 -3.14
CA LEU A 25 -0.40 -5.82 -3.22
C LEU A 25 0.67 -6.14 -2.17
N VAL A 26 1.71 -5.32 -2.09
CA VAL A 26 2.79 -5.50 -1.12
C VAL A 26 2.27 -5.35 0.32
N GLY A 27 1.38 -4.39 0.57
CA GLY A 27 0.73 -4.19 1.87
C GLY A 27 -0.09 -5.40 2.31
N VAL A 28 -0.94 -5.94 1.44
CA VAL A 28 -1.74 -7.15 1.73
C VAL A 28 -0.83 -8.34 2.03
N LEU A 29 0.22 -8.55 1.24
CA LEU A 29 1.16 -9.67 1.45
C LEU A 29 1.94 -9.50 2.77
N ALA A 30 2.46 -8.29 3.04
CA ALA A 30 3.15 -8.00 4.28
C ALA A 30 2.23 -8.13 5.51
N GLY A 31 0.98 -7.69 5.40
CA GLY A 31 -0.05 -7.88 6.41
C GLY A 31 -0.37 -9.35 6.64
N ALA A 32 -0.53 -10.13 5.57
CA ALA A 32 -0.83 -11.55 5.69
C ALA A 32 0.31 -12.33 6.34
N VAL A 33 1.56 -12.04 5.97
CA VAL A 33 2.75 -12.66 6.56
C VAL A 33 2.91 -12.27 8.03
N SER A 34 2.77 -10.99 8.36
CA SER A 34 2.86 -10.51 9.75
C SER A 34 1.72 -11.04 10.62
N GLY A 35 0.49 -11.08 10.11
CA GLY A 35 -0.66 -11.68 10.82
C GLY A 35 -0.47 -13.16 11.10
N ALA A 36 0.05 -13.93 10.13
CA ALA A 36 0.39 -15.33 10.33
C ALA A 36 1.50 -15.52 11.38
N LEU A 37 2.55 -14.70 11.34
CA LEU A 37 3.68 -14.78 12.28
C LEU A 37 3.30 -14.38 13.72
N ILE A 38 2.54 -13.30 13.88
CA ILE A 38 2.22 -12.71 15.18
C ILE A 38 1.02 -13.42 15.82
N CYS A 39 -0.04 -13.67 15.04
CA CYS A 39 -1.31 -14.17 15.56
C CYS A 39 -1.55 -15.65 15.27
N GLY A 40 -0.83 -16.27 14.34
CA GLY A 40 -1.05 -17.67 13.93
C GLY A 40 -0.96 -18.67 15.07
N LYS A 41 0.00 -18.47 16.01
CA LYS A 41 0.13 -19.34 17.19
C LYS A 41 -1.04 -19.21 18.19
N LYS A 42 -1.70 -18.06 18.25
CA LYS A 42 -2.81 -17.81 19.20
C LYS A 42 -4.18 -18.11 18.61
N LEU A 43 -4.34 -17.95 17.30
CA LEU A 43 -5.59 -18.26 16.60
C LEU A 43 -5.74 -19.76 16.28
N GLY A 44 -4.67 -20.55 16.42
CA GLY A 44 -4.68 -22.00 16.15
C GLY A 44 -4.70 -22.35 14.67
N ASP A 45 -5.18 -21.44 13.81
CA ASP A 45 -5.19 -21.56 12.36
C ASP A 45 -4.42 -20.39 11.71
N ASN A 46 -3.31 -20.73 11.06
CA ASN A 46 -2.45 -19.79 10.34
C ASN A 46 -3.16 -19.16 9.14
N LYS A 47 -4.16 -19.83 8.52
CA LYS A 47 -4.92 -19.25 7.41
C LYS A 47 -5.83 -18.12 7.88
N LEU A 48 -6.53 -18.33 8.99
CA LEU A 48 -7.39 -17.29 9.57
C LEU A 48 -6.55 -16.07 10.00
N ALA A 49 -5.40 -16.32 10.64
CA ALA A 49 -4.47 -15.28 11.05
C ALA A 49 -3.88 -14.50 9.86
N ALA A 50 -3.55 -15.19 8.76
CA ALA A 50 -3.08 -14.56 7.52
C ALA A 50 -4.18 -13.73 6.84
N MET A 51 -5.41 -14.23 6.80
CA MET A 51 -6.54 -13.47 6.24
C MET A 51 -6.81 -12.20 7.04
N MET A 52 -6.80 -12.30 8.38
CA MET A 52 -6.96 -11.14 9.25
C MET A 52 -5.82 -10.15 9.05
N GLY A 53 -4.56 -10.60 9.06
CA GLY A 53 -3.41 -9.73 8.82
C GLY A 53 -3.42 -9.07 7.45
N GLY A 54 -3.83 -9.80 6.40
CA GLY A 54 -3.92 -9.28 5.03
C GLY A 54 -4.94 -8.16 4.88
N MET A 55 -6.08 -8.24 5.58
CA MET A 55 -7.10 -7.19 5.61
C MET A 55 -6.56 -5.87 6.18
N TYR A 56 -5.72 -5.94 7.22
CA TYR A 56 -5.12 -4.75 7.84
C TYR A 56 -3.84 -4.28 7.14
N GLY A 57 -3.19 -5.14 6.35
CA GLY A 57 -1.96 -4.82 5.62
C GLY A 57 -2.12 -3.82 4.48
N ALA A 58 -3.28 -3.80 3.81
CA ALA A 58 -3.60 -2.80 2.79
C ALA A 58 -4.08 -1.46 3.38
N MET A 59 -4.52 -1.46 4.64
CA MET A 59 -5.10 -0.31 5.33
C MET A 59 -4.20 0.94 5.39
N PRO A 60 -2.85 0.85 5.53
CA PRO A 60 -2.00 2.04 5.55
C PRO A 60 -1.73 2.66 4.16
N VAL A 61 -2.12 2.01 3.05
CA VAL A 61 -1.86 2.53 1.69
C VAL A 61 -2.62 3.83 1.44
N ILE A 62 -3.89 3.91 1.86
CA ILE A 62 -4.71 5.12 1.68
C ILE A 62 -4.19 6.28 2.55
N PRO A 63 -3.97 6.13 3.88
CA PRO A 63 -3.34 7.17 4.69
C PRO A 63 -1.95 7.58 4.20
N GLY A 64 -1.13 6.62 3.76
CA GLY A 64 0.20 6.88 3.22
C GLY A 64 0.15 7.74 1.95
N LEU A 65 -0.85 7.50 1.08
CA LEU A 65 -1.06 8.33 -0.09
C LEU A 65 -1.52 9.73 0.28
N VAL A 66 -2.49 9.86 1.17
CA VAL A 66 -2.99 11.16 1.62
C VAL A 66 -1.85 11.99 2.21
N LEU A 67 -1.06 11.41 3.11
CA LEU A 67 0.11 12.07 3.70
C LEU A 67 1.18 12.41 2.66
N GLY A 68 1.50 11.47 1.76
CA GLY A 68 2.47 11.70 0.69
C GLY A 68 2.04 12.84 -0.25
N THR A 69 0.75 12.92 -0.56
CA THR A 69 0.19 13.98 -1.41
C THR A 69 0.19 15.33 -0.69
N ILE A 70 -0.17 15.36 0.60
CA ILE A 70 -0.08 16.57 1.43
C ILE A 70 1.36 17.09 1.47
N ILE A 71 2.32 16.20 1.73
CA ILE A 71 3.74 16.58 1.75
C ILE A 71 4.14 17.17 0.40
N LEU A 72 3.86 16.49 -0.72
CA LEU A 72 4.15 16.98 -2.07
C LEU A 72 3.52 18.35 -2.40
N VAL A 73 2.36 18.68 -1.82
CA VAL A 73 1.73 20.00 -1.99
C VAL A 73 2.41 21.09 -1.16
N LEU A 74 3.08 20.72 -0.07
CA LEU A 74 3.72 21.65 0.87
C LEU A 74 5.19 21.97 0.54
N ILE A 75 5.80 21.27 -0.41
CA ILE A 75 7.16 21.50 -0.92
C ILE A 75 7.11 22.11 -2.32
#